data_AF-A0A7J9V895-F1
#
_entry.id   AF-A0A7J9V895-F1
#
_cell.length_a   1.000
_cell.length_b   1.000
_cell.length_c   1.000
_cell.angle_alpha   90.00
_cell.angle_beta   90.00
_cell.angle_gamma   90.00
#
_symmetry.space_group_name_H-M   'P 1'
#
loop_
_entity.id
_entity.type
_entity.pdbx_description
1 polymer ?
#
loop_
_entity_poly.entity_id
_entity_poly.type
_entity_poly.pdbx_seq_one_letter_code
_entity_poly.pdbx_strand_id
1 'polypeptide(L)'
;MNHHERELLRHAADDELLYHKGTWGDGAGYRWRGPDGTEAGVVPPWEADHLDALAERGLIKIERKLGPHDCRVTTTAAGLDVLSDRARAA
;
A
#
# COMPACT_ATOMS: atom_id res chain seq x y z
N MET A 1 -12.90 -6.40 7.84
CA MET A 1 -11.46 -6.37 7.54
C MET A 1 -10.79 -7.58 8.17
N ASN A 2 -10.15 -8.41 7.36
CA ASN A 2 -9.48 -9.63 7.80
C ASN A 2 -8.06 -9.33 8.36
N HIS A 3 -7.33 -10.36 8.80
CA HIS A 3 -5.97 -10.19 9.34
C HIS A 3 -5.00 -9.62 8.31
N HIS A 4 -5.06 -10.15 7.09
CA HIS A 4 -4.15 -9.85 6.01
C HIS A 4 -4.32 -8.41 5.48
N GLU A 5 -5.55 -7.96 5.26
CA GLU A 5 -5.86 -6.56 4.92
C GLU A 5 -5.34 -5.59 5.98
N ARG A 6 -5.37 -5.97 7.26
CA ARG A 6 -4.83 -5.13 8.34
C ARG A 6 -3.31 -5.06 8.29
N GLU A 7 -2.65 -6.16 7.99
CA GLU A 7 -1.20 -6.23 7.82
C GLU A 7 -0.76 -5.35 6.65
N LEU A 8 -1.42 -5.46 5.50
CA LEU A 8 -1.21 -4.56 4.36
C LEU A 8 -1.47 -3.09 4.68
N LEU A 9 -2.49 -2.79 5.49
CA LEU A 9 -2.75 -1.43 5.94
C LEU A 9 -1.64 -0.88 6.86
N ARG A 10 -0.96 -1.75 7.63
CA ARG A 10 0.24 -1.38 8.41
C ARG A 10 1.43 -1.14 7.50
N HIS A 11 1.70 -2.03 6.55
CA HIS A 11 2.75 -1.83 5.55
C HIS A 11 2.59 -0.50 4.79
N ALA A 12 1.35 -0.11 4.46
CA ALA A 12 1.06 1.20 3.87
C ALA A 12 1.29 2.38 4.84
N ALA A 13 1.09 2.17 6.15
CA ALA A 13 1.35 3.19 7.16
C ALA A 13 2.84 3.35 7.47
N ASP A 14 3.59 2.26 7.38
CA ASP A 14 5.03 2.17 7.62
C ASP A 14 5.88 2.55 6.40
N ASP A 15 5.24 3.01 5.31
CA ASP A 15 5.89 3.44 4.07
C ASP A 15 6.68 2.33 3.36
N GLU A 16 6.15 1.12 3.40
CA GLU A 16 6.74 -0.09 2.83
C GLU A 16 6.18 -0.45 1.45
N LEU A 17 5.30 0.39 0.88
CA LEU A 17 4.60 0.13 -0.37
C LEU A 17 4.77 1.23 -1.41
N LEU A 18 4.97 0.80 -2.66
CA LEU A 18 4.97 1.62 -3.86
C LEU A 18 3.88 1.14 -4.81
N TYR A 19 3.45 2.02 -5.70
CA TYR A 19 2.60 1.70 -6.84
C TYR A 19 3.31 2.10 -8.13
N HIS A 20 3.68 1.10 -8.93
CA HIS A 20 4.24 1.29 -10.25
C HIS A 20 3.11 1.58 -11.24
N LYS A 21 3.16 2.69 -11.97
CA LYS A 21 2.11 3.07 -12.94
C LYS A 21 2.14 2.27 -14.24
N GLY A 22 3.11 1.37 -14.39
CA GLY A 22 3.37 0.64 -15.61
C GLY A 22 4.15 1.49 -16.62
N THR A 23 4.94 0.79 -17.42
CA THR A 23 5.55 1.33 -18.64
C THR A 23 5.34 0.34 -19.78
N TRP A 24 5.65 0.73 -21.02
CA TRP A 24 5.59 -0.18 -22.15
C TRP A 24 6.46 -1.43 -21.88
N GLY A 25 5.81 -2.55 -21.51
CA GLY A 25 6.46 -3.83 -21.21
C GLY A 25 6.42 -4.27 -19.74
N ASP A 26 6.09 -3.38 -18.80
CA ASP A 26 5.90 -3.73 -17.38
C ASP A 26 4.53 -3.23 -16.88
N GLY A 27 3.76 -4.15 -16.29
CA GLY A 27 2.40 -3.89 -15.85
C GLY A 27 2.36 -2.90 -14.68
N ALA A 28 1.26 -2.15 -14.57
CA ALA A 28 1.00 -1.40 -13.36
C ALA A 28 0.75 -2.37 -12.19
N GLY A 29 1.17 -1.99 -10.98
CA GLY A 29 0.95 -2.83 -9.81
C GLY A 29 1.69 -2.36 -8.56
N TYR A 30 1.36 -3.00 -7.44
CA TYR A 30 2.01 -2.73 -6.16
C TYR A 30 3.39 -3.39 -6.08
N ARG A 31 4.32 -2.67 -5.46
CA ARG A 31 5.68 -3.12 -5.21
C ARG A 31 6.03 -2.90 -3.74
N TRP A 32 6.84 -3.79 -3.20
CA TRP A 32 7.46 -3.59 -1.89
C TRP A 32 8.52 -2.50 -1.99
N ARG A 33 8.59 -1.65 -0.97
CA ARG A 33 9.58 -0.58 -0.85
C ARG A 33 10.70 -1.05 0.07
N GLY A 34 11.93 -1.02 -0.43
CA GLY A 34 13.13 -1.28 0.35
C GLY A 34 13.44 -0.14 1.34
N PRO A 35 14.33 -0.38 2.31
CA PRO A 35 14.73 0.62 3.30
C PRO A 35 15.45 1.83 2.69
N ASP A 36 16.03 1.69 1.50
CA ASP A 36 16.61 2.79 0.70
C ASP A 36 15.55 3.58 -0.09
N GLY A 37 14.30 3.14 -0.03
CA GLY A 37 13.16 3.73 -0.68
C GLY A 37 12.92 3.29 -2.12
N THR A 38 13.68 2.32 -2.62
CA THR A 38 13.56 1.76 -3.97
C THR A 38 12.61 0.57 -4.01
N GLU A 39 12.26 0.09 -5.21
CA GLU A 39 11.53 -1.17 -5.37
C GLU A 39 12.36 -2.35 -4.85
N ALA A 40 11.80 -3.12 -3.91
CA ALA A 40 12.40 -4.32 -3.34
C ALA A 40 11.71 -5.62 -3.79
N GLY A 41 10.67 -5.52 -4.62
CA GLY A 41 10.00 -6.68 -5.20
C GLY A 41 8.53 -6.43 -5.54
N VAL A 42 7.91 -7.40 -6.20
CA VAL A 42 6.52 -7.35 -6.61
C VAL A 42 5.62 -7.84 -5.49
N VAL A 43 4.55 -7.10 -5.20
CA VAL A 43 3.48 -7.60 -4.32
C VAL A 43 2.72 -8.72 -5.05
N PRO A 44 2.56 -9.90 -4.45
CA PRO A 44 1.82 -11.00 -5.07
C PRO A 44 0.39 -10.58 -5.47
N PRO A 45 -0.18 -11.15 -6.55
CA PRO A 45 -1.51 -10.73 -7.05
C PRO A 45 -2.62 -10.81 -6.01
N TRP A 46 -2.63 -11.85 -5.17
CA TRP A 46 -3.65 -12.03 -4.14
C TRP A 46 -3.56 -10.97 -3.01
N GLU A 47 -2.38 -10.44 -2.74
CA GLU A 47 -2.20 -9.31 -1.80
C GLU A 47 -2.56 -7.98 -2.46
N ALA A 48 -2.25 -7.84 -3.76
CA ALA A 48 -2.63 -6.68 -4.55
C ALA A 48 -4.16 -6.50 -4.59
N ASP A 49 -4.92 -7.58 -4.71
CA ASP A 49 -6.39 -7.54 -4.65
C ASP A 49 -6.90 -6.95 -3.32
N HIS A 50 -6.21 -7.25 -2.22
CA HIS A 50 -6.52 -6.67 -0.90
C HIS A 50 -6.14 -5.20 -0.81
N LEU A 51 -5.01 -4.79 -1.40
CA LEU A 51 -4.62 -3.37 -1.48
C LEU A 51 -5.62 -2.56 -2.30
N ASP A 52 -6.11 -3.10 -3.42
CA ASP A 52 -7.16 -2.46 -4.22
C ASP A 52 -8.45 -2.31 -3.41
N ALA A 53 -8.88 -3.34 -2.69
CA ALA A 53 -10.04 -3.25 -1.80
C ALA A 53 -9.85 -2.18 -0.69
N LEU A 54 -8.64 -2.00 -0.16
CA LEU A 54 -8.33 -0.94 0.80
C LEU A 54 -8.37 0.45 0.16
N ALA A 55 -7.88 0.58 -1.08
CA ALA A 55 -7.90 1.82 -1.84
C ALA A 55 -9.32 2.23 -2.21
N GLU A 56 -10.15 1.29 -2.67
CA GLU A 56 -11.58 1.50 -2.95
C GLU A 56 -12.35 1.96 -1.71
N ARG A 57 -11.98 1.44 -0.53
CA ARG A 57 -12.55 1.85 0.76
C ARG A 57 -11.96 3.18 1.29
N GLY A 58 -11.01 3.77 0.57
CA GLY A 58 -10.36 5.02 0.96
C GLY A 58 -9.48 4.90 2.20
N LEU A 59 -9.02 3.70 2.55
CA LEU A 59 -8.14 3.47 3.71
C LEU A 59 -6.67 3.68 3.38
N ILE A 60 -6.31 3.50 2.10
CA ILE A 60 -5.02 3.89 1.54
C ILE A 60 -5.24 4.79 0.34
N LYS A 61 -4.19 5.53 -0.05
CA LYS A 61 -4.16 6.36 -1.24
C LYS A 61 -2.82 6.23 -1.95
N ILE A 62 -2.87 6.26 -3.28
CA ILE A 62 -1.68 6.34 -4.12
C ILE A 62 -1.35 7.82 -4.33
N GLU A 63 -0.30 8.31 -3.69
CA GLU A 63 0.12 9.72 -3.72
C GLU A 63 0.94 10.09 -4.96
N ARG A 64 1.36 11.36 -5.02
CA ARG A 64 2.19 11.90 -6.11
C ARG A 64 3.51 11.12 -6.29
N LYS A 65 4.02 11.20 -7.53
CA LYS A 65 5.20 10.49 -8.02
C LYS A 65 6.43 10.68 -7.13
N LEU A 66 7.06 9.57 -6.75
CA LEU A 66 8.41 9.53 -6.18
C LEU A 66 9.49 9.42 -7.27
N GLY A 67 9.08 9.10 -8.51
CA GLY A 67 9.99 8.96 -9.65
C GLY A 67 9.24 8.99 -10.99
N PRO A 68 9.89 8.57 -12.10
CA PRO A 68 9.27 8.58 -13.42
C PRO A 68 8.11 7.58 -13.54
N HIS A 69 8.04 6.56 -12.69
CA HIS A 69 7.01 5.51 -12.76
C HIS A 69 6.37 5.14 -11.42
N ASP A 70 7.03 5.42 -10.31
CA ASP A 70 6.55 5.00 -9.00
C ASP A 70 5.80 6.11 -8.26
N CYS A 71 4.75 5.69 -7.58
CA CYS A 71 3.95 6.48 -6.66
C CYS A 71 4.06 5.89 -5.27
N ARG A 72 4.03 6.76 -4.26
CA ARG A 72 3.97 6.34 -2.87
C ARG A 72 2.57 5.80 -2.55
N VAL A 73 2.48 4.71 -1.80
CA VAL A 73 1.21 4.27 -1.21
C VAL A 73 1.23 4.70 0.25
N THR A 74 0.19 5.40 0.69
CA THR A 74 0.10 5.90 2.08
C THR A 74 -1.25 5.58 2.68
N THR A 75 -1.27 5.35 3.98
CA THR A 75 -2.51 5.21 4.74
C THR A 75 -3.21 6.55 4.93
N THR A 76 -4.54 6.57 4.79
CA THR A 76 -5.36 7.77 5.02
C THR A 76 -5.69 7.94 6.51
N ALA A 77 -6.28 9.08 6.90
CA ALA A 77 -6.76 9.27 8.26
C ALA A 77 -7.75 8.16 8.69
N ALA A 78 -8.69 7.79 7.80
CA ALA A 78 -9.63 6.71 8.06
C ALA A 78 -8.93 5.34 8.23
N GLY A 79 -7.86 5.09 7.46
CA GLY A 79 -7.03 3.89 7.64
C GLY A 79 -6.31 3.86 9.00
N LEU A 80 -5.76 5.00 9.42
CA LEU A 80 -5.10 5.14 10.72
C LEU A 80 -6.06 4.97 11.89
N ASP A 81 -7.30 5.47 11.78
CA ASP A 81 -8.34 5.28 12.79
C ASP A 81 -8.66 3.79 12.96
N VAL A 82 -8.80 3.04 11.86
CA VAL A 82 -9.04 1.59 11.91
C VAL A 82 -7.88 0.82 12.56
N LEU A 83 -6.64 1.27 12.38
CA LEU A 83 -5.48 0.69 13.07
C LEU A 83 -5.51 1.02 14.58
N SER A 84 -5.91 2.24 14.93
CA SER A 84 -5.89 2.78 16.30
C SER A 84 -7.02 2.25 17.17
N ASP A 85 -8.23 2.12 16.64
CA ASP A 85 -9.42 1.62 17.37
C ASP A 85 -9.21 0.22 17.94
N ARG A 86 -8.37 -0.59 17.29
CA ARG A 86 -8.05 -1.93 17.79
C ARG A 86 -6.90 -1.97 18.78
N ALA A 87 -5.95 -1.03 18.71
CA ALA A 87 -4.91 -0.89 19.74
C ALA A 87 -5.50 -0.52 21.11
N ARG A 88 -6.67 0.14 21.13
CA ARG A 88 -7.39 0.51 22.37
C ARG A 88 -8.34 -0.58 22.88
N ALA A 89 -8.62 -1.60 22.07
CA ALA A 89 -9.55 -2.69 22.40
C ALA A 89 -8.84 -4.02 22.76
N ALA A 90 -7.50 -3.99 22.88
CA ALA A 90 -6.64 -5.07 23.33
C ALA A 90 -6.06 -4.74 24.72
#